data_AF-A0A7X7L3E6-F1
#
_entry.id   AF-A0A7X7L3E6-F1
#
_cell.length_a   1.000
_cell.length_b   1.000
_cell.length_c   1.000
_cell.angle_alpha   90.00
_cell.angle_beta   90.00
_cell.angle_gamma   90.00
#
_symmetry.space_group_name_H-M   'P 1'
#
loop_
_entity.id
_entity.type
_entity.pdbx_description
1 polymer ?
#
loop_
_entity_poly.entity_id
_entity_poly.type
_entity_poly.pdbx_seq_one_letter_code
_entity_poly.pdbx_strand_id
1 'polypeptide(L)'
;MRRTSFVEKARRRFLAGMGVPHAAEFVEDEFQSTAIATVLNGEDTLVVAPTGAGKTYIALRAIEAMLQLHCKSVYTTPLKALSNTKYTDLKRRFEPAHTVGLLTGDRKIDTDADVVVATTEIYRNELYRSYGRFALVVLDEVHFISDSQRGPVWEESIIFTPKDSTLLMLS
;
A
#
# COMPACT_ATOMS: atom_id res chain seq x y z
N MET A 1 10.50 44.38 -10.69
CA MET A 1 9.10 43.92 -10.66
C MET A 1 8.50 43.87 -12.09
N ARG A 2 8.94 42.94 -12.97
CA ARG A 2 8.43 42.79 -14.36
C ARG A 2 8.51 41.35 -14.93
N ARG A 3 9.09 40.37 -14.22
CA ARG A 3 9.28 38.99 -14.72
C ARG A 3 8.05 38.09 -14.56
N THR A 4 7.18 38.37 -13.60
CA THR A 4 6.02 37.53 -13.27
C THR A 4 4.95 37.51 -14.37
N SER A 5 4.74 38.64 -15.06
CA SER A 5 3.66 38.75 -16.05
C SER A 5 3.97 38.04 -17.38
N PHE A 6 5.25 37.86 -17.73
CA PHE A 6 5.64 37.12 -18.94
C PHE A 6 5.39 35.63 -18.78
N VAL A 7 5.75 35.06 -17.63
CA VAL A 7 5.56 33.63 -17.31
C VAL A 7 4.07 33.27 -17.27
N GLU A 8 3.23 34.12 -16.68
CA GLU A 8 1.77 33.89 -16.68
C GLU A 8 1.16 33.96 -18.08
N LYS A 9 1.62 34.90 -18.92
CA LYS A 9 1.16 35.00 -20.32
C LYS A 9 1.59 33.79 -21.14
N ALA A 10 2.84 33.34 -20.98
CA ALA A 10 3.36 32.16 -21.64
C ALA A 10 2.61 30.90 -21.20
N ARG A 11 2.36 30.74 -19.89
CA ARG A 11 1.58 29.64 -19.33
C ARG A 11 0.13 29.66 -19.82
N ARG A 12 -0.56 30.80 -19.81
CA ARG A 12 -1.93 30.90 -20.36
C ARG A 12 -1.97 30.56 -21.85
N ARG A 13 -0.99 31.01 -22.63
CA ARG A 13 -0.91 30.70 -24.06
C ARG A 13 -0.61 29.23 -24.32
N PHE A 14 0.24 28.61 -23.49
CA PHE A 14 0.55 27.19 -23.57
C PHE A 14 -0.64 26.31 -23.18
N LEU A 15 -1.38 26.69 -22.14
CA LEU A 15 -2.58 25.98 -21.68
C LEU A 15 -3.83 26.31 -22.49
N ALA A 16 -3.80 27.34 -23.35
CA ALA A 16 -4.93 27.71 -24.19
C ALA A 16 -5.20 26.62 -25.22
N GLY A 17 -6.32 25.92 -25.07
CA GLY A 17 -6.72 24.79 -25.92
C GLY A 17 -6.54 23.42 -25.27
N MET A 18 -5.83 23.34 -24.15
CA MET A 18 -5.87 22.15 -23.29
C MET A 18 -7.11 22.27 -22.39
N GLY A 19 -8.22 21.66 -22.84
CA GLY A 19 -9.40 21.47 -22.00
C GLY A 19 -9.06 20.62 -20.78
N VAL A 20 -9.84 20.79 -19.70
CA VAL A 20 -9.83 19.80 -18.62
C VAL A 20 -10.53 18.56 -19.17
N PRO A 21 -9.91 17.36 -19.12
CA PRO A 21 -10.62 16.13 -19.47
C PRO A 21 -11.93 16.06 -18.70
N HIS A 22 -12.99 15.59 -19.37
CA HIS A 22 -14.24 15.39 -18.66
C HIS A 22 -14.02 14.37 -17.54
N ALA A 23 -14.55 14.65 -16.34
CA ALA A 23 -14.46 13.71 -15.25
C ALA A 23 -15.17 12.41 -15.67
N ALA A 24 -14.40 11.35 -15.84
CA ALA A 24 -14.91 10.01 -16.04
C ALA A 24 -14.89 9.27 -14.69
N GLU A 25 -15.85 8.36 -14.49
CA GLU A 25 -15.78 7.46 -13.35
C GLU A 25 -14.52 6.58 -13.48
N PHE A 26 -13.83 6.37 -12.36
CA PHE A 26 -12.70 5.45 -12.33
C PHE A 26 -13.22 4.02 -12.54
N VAL A 27 -12.67 3.34 -13.54
CA VAL A 27 -12.92 1.93 -13.80
C VAL A 27 -11.60 1.20 -13.60
N GLU A 28 -11.63 0.16 -12.78
CA GLU A 28 -10.46 -0.67 -12.52
C GLU A 28 -10.12 -1.54 -13.74
N ASP A 29 -8.83 -1.76 -13.96
CA ASP A 29 -8.35 -2.63 -15.04
C ASP A 29 -8.64 -4.12 -14.71
N GLU A 30 -8.70 -4.97 -15.73
CA GLU A 30 -8.98 -6.40 -15.58
C GLU A 30 -8.04 -7.08 -14.58
N PHE A 31 -6.74 -6.77 -14.64
CA PHE A 31 -5.75 -7.34 -13.71
C PHE A 31 -5.99 -6.89 -12.26
N GLN A 32 -6.51 -5.68 -12.05
CA GLN A 32 -6.83 -5.16 -10.73
C GLN A 32 -8.03 -5.91 -10.16
N SER A 33 -9.11 -6.03 -10.93
CA SER A 33 -10.31 -6.76 -10.52
C SER A 33 -10.03 -8.24 -10.23
N THR A 34 -9.20 -8.88 -11.06
CA THR A 34 -8.78 -10.28 -10.89
C THR A 34 -7.95 -10.47 -9.61
N ALA A 35 -6.98 -9.59 -9.37
CA ALA A 35 -6.15 -9.65 -8.18
C ALA A 35 -6.98 -9.43 -6.89
N ILE A 36 -7.92 -8.47 -6.92
CA ILE A 36 -8.84 -8.25 -5.80
C ILE A 36 -9.65 -9.53 -5.53
N ALA A 37 -10.29 -10.10 -6.56
CA ALA A 37 -11.09 -11.31 -6.39
C ALA A 37 -10.28 -12.49 -5.82
N THR A 38 -9.05 -12.68 -6.29
CA THR A 38 -8.15 -13.75 -5.84
C THR A 38 -7.82 -13.60 -4.36
N VAL A 39 -7.44 -12.39 -3.92
CA VAL A 39 -7.17 -12.10 -2.51
C VAL A 39 -8.41 -12.30 -1.64
N LEU A 40 -9.59 -11.89 -2.10
CA LEU A 40 -10.84 -12.05 -1.34
C LEU A 40 -11.30 -13.51 -1.22
N ASN A 41 -10.84 -14.38 -2.12
CA ASN A 41 -11.04 -15.82 -2.01
C ASN A 41 -10.03 -16.49 -1.04
N GLY A 42 -9.15 -15.70 -0.41
CA GLY A 42 -8.13 -16.18 0.51
C GLY A 42 -6.89 -16.74 -0.18
N GLU A 43 -6.71 -16.46 -1.48
CA GLU A 43 -5.57 -16.96 -2.26
C GLU A 43 -4.41 -15.94 -2.29
N ASP A 44 -3.21 -16.42 -2.00
CA ASP A 44 -1.99 -15.62 -2.07
C ASP A 44 -1.77 -15.12 -3.51
N THR A 45 -1.61 -13.81 -3.66
CA THR A 45 -1.61 -13.14 -4.98
C THR A 45 -0.35 -12.33 -5.19
N LEU A 46 0.38 -12.60 -6.27
CA LEU A 46 1.50 -11.78 -6.75
C LEU A 46 1.06 -10.94 -7.95
N VAL A 47 1.15 -9.61 -7.80
CA VAL A 47 0.87 -8.65 -8.86
C VAL A 47 2.19 -8.03 -9.33
N VAL A 48 2.52 -8.23 -10.60
CA VAL A 48 3.69 -7.62 -11.25
C VAL A 48 3.21 -6.62 -12.28
N ALA A 49 3.37 -5.33 -12.01
CA ALA A 49 2.99 -4.27 -12.95
C ALA A 49 3.90 -3.03 -12.81
N PRO A 50 4.10 -2.23 -13.87
CA PRO A 50 4.94 -1.04 -13.79
C PRO A 50 4.46 -0.03 -12.74
N THR A 51 5.39 0.78 -12.19
CA THR A 51 5.03 1.90 -11.32
C THR A 51 4.08 2.85 -12.04
N GLY A 52 3.02 3.26 -11.35
CA GLY A 52 1.96 4.08 -11.95
C GLY A 52 0.78 3.28 -12.53
N ALA A 53 0.88 1.95 -12.64
CA ALA A 53 -0.23 1.09 -13.11
C ALA A 53 -1.37 0.92 -12.09
N GLY A 54 -1.32 1.59 -10.93
CA GLY A 54 -2.39 1.55 -9.95
C GLY A 54 -2.38 0.32 -9.02
N LYS A 55 -1.27 -0.41 -8.86
CA LYS A 55 -1.16 -1.54 -7.90
C LYS A 55 -1.67 -1.22 -6.49
N THR A 56 -1.41 0.00 -6.01
CA THR A 56 -1.92 0.49 -4.72
C THR A 56 -3.44 0.36 -4.60
N TYR A 57 -4.19 0.54 -5.68
CA TYR A 57 -5.65 0.40 -5.68
C TYR A 57 -6.10 -1.00 -5.26
N ILE A 58 -5.40 -2.05 -5.73
CA ILE A 58 -5.68 -3.45 -5.34
C ILE A 58 -5.56 -3.61 -3.82
N ALA A 59 -4.46 -3.13 -3.23
CA ALA A 59 -4.27 -3.18 -1.78
C ALA A 59 -5.32 -2.38 -1.01
N LEU A 60 -5.70 -1.20 -1.50
CA LEU A 60 -6.75 -0.39 -0.86
C LEU A 60 -8.10 -1.11 -0.85
N ARG A 61 -8.49 -1.74 -1.96
CA ARG A 61 -9.75 -2.49 -2.06
C ARG A 61 -9.73 -3.76 -1.22
N ALA A 62 -8.60 -4.48 -1.20
CA ALA A 62 -8.43 -5.65 -0.36
C ALA A 62 -8.53 -5.31 1.14
N ILE A 63 -7.83 -4.25 1.58
CA ILE A 63 -7.91 -3.78 2.98
C ILE A 63 -9.34 -3.36 3.33
N GLU A 64 -10.00 -2.60 2.46
CA GLU A 64 -11.38 -2.16 2.67
C GLU A 64 -12.35 -3.34 2.86
N ALA A 65 -12.21 -4.40 2.07
CA ALA A 65 -13.00 -5.61 2.23
C ALA A 65 -12.68 -6.35 3.54
N MET A 66 -11.40 -6.45 3.94
CA MET A 66 -11.02 -7.06 5.22
C MET A 66 -11.61 -6.30 6.41
N LEU A 67 -11.63 -4.96 6.34
CA LEU A 67 -12.23 -4.11 7.37
C LEU A 67 -13.74 -4.34 7.50
N GLN A 68 -14.45 -4.55 6.39
CA GLN A 68 -15.88 -4.91 6.39
C GLN A 68 -16.14 -6.28 7.03
N LEU A 69 -15.15 -7.18 7.01
CA LEU A 69 -15.18 -8.48 7.67
C LEU A 69 -14.65 -8.44 9.12
N HIS A 70 -14.35 -7.25 9.66
CA HIS A 70 -13.73 -7.05 10.97
C HIS A 70 -12.37 -7.75 11.12
N CYS A 71 -11.65 -7.91 10.02
CA CYS A 71 -10.33 -8.49 9.97
C CYS A 71 -9.24 -7.42 9.92
N LYS A 72 -8.12 -7.67 10.60
CA LYS A 72 -6.97 -6.74 10.61
C LYS A 72 -6.07 -6.94 9.40
N SER A 73 -5.47 -5.86 8.93
CA SER A 73 -4.54 -5.87 7.79
C SER A 73 -3.22 -5.18 8.13
N VAL A 74 -2.11 -5.65 7.54
CA VAL A 74 -0.82 -4.94 7.58
C VAL A 74 -0.40 -4.54 6.17
N TYR A 75 0.03 -3.30 6.00
CA TYR A 75 0.64 -2.80 4.78
C TYR A 75 2.12 -2.55 5.03
N THR A 76 2.98 -3.38 4.44
CA THR A 76 4.43 -3.22 4.57
C THR A 76 5.00 -2.37 3.44
N THR A 77 6.08 -1.66 3.73
CA THR A 77 6.78 -0.79 2.78
C THR A 77 8.29 -1.00 2.95
N PRO A 78 9.10 -0.87 1.89
CA PRO A 78 10.54 -1.10 2.01
C PRO A 78 11.26 0.04 2.73
N LEU A 79 10.68 1.23 2.86
CA LEU A 79 11.37 2.41 3.37
C LEU A 79 10.49 3.17 4.35
N LYS A 80 11.09 3.63 5.46
CA LYS A 80 10.40 4.42 6.50
C LYS A 80 9.66 5.64 5.96
N ALA A 81 10.28 6.35 5.01
CA ALA A 81 9.67 7.53 4.39
C ALA A 81 8.35 7.17 3.68
N LEU A 82 8.34 6.03 2.98
CA LEU A 82 7.14 5.51 2.32
C LEU A 82 6.09 5.05 3.34
N SER A 83 6.52 4.46 4.46
CA SER A 83 5.61 4.08 5.56
C SER A 83 4.88 5.31 6.12
N ASN A 84 5.56 6.44 6.30
CA ASN A 84 4.92 7.67 6.81
C ASN A 84 3.88 8.24 5.84
N THR A 85 4.20 8.27 4.54
CA THR A 85 3.25 8.70 3.50
C THR A 85 2.04 7.77 3.47
N LYS A 86 2.29 6.45 3.41
CA LYS A 86 1.23 5.44 3.37
C LYS A 86 0.35 5.50 4.62
N TYR A 87 0.93 5.66 5.81
CA TYR A 87 0.18 5.86 7.05
C TYR A 87 -0.75 7.08 6.96
N THR A 88 -0.25 8.20 6.47
CA THR A 88 -1.06 9.42 6.30
C THR A 88 -2.21 9.21 5.31
N ASP A 89 -1.96 8.49 4.21
CA ASP A 89 -2.95 8.21 3.17
C ASP A 89 -4.03 7.25 3.68
N LEU A 90 -3.64 6.15 4.34
CA LEU A 90 -4.59 5.17 4.89
C LEU A 90 -5.39 5.78 6.03
N LYS A 91 -4.76 6.58 6.89
CA LYS A 91 -5.44 7.33 7.95
C LYS A 91 -6.52 8.23 7.39
N ARG A 92 -6.21 9.01 6.34
CA ARG A 92 -7.20 9.86 5.66
C ARG A 92 -8.36 9.06 5.06
N ARG A 93 -8.10 7.84 4.59
CA ARG A 93 -9.09 7.00 3.93
C ARG A 93 -10.02 6.28 4.91
N PHE A 94 -9.48 5.75 6.00
CA PHE A 94 -10.18 4.80 6.86
C PHE A 94 -10.63 5.36 8.21
N GLU A 95 -9.94 6.38 8.75
CA GLU A 95 -10.41 7.03 9.98
C GLU A 95 -11.56 8.01 9.69
N PRO A 96 -12.49 8.19 10.64
CA PRO A 96 -12.53 7.61 11.99
C PRO A 96 -13.21 6.22 12.06
N ALA A 97 -13.63 5.65 10.94
CA ALA A 97 -14.40 4.40 10.93
C ALA A 97 -13.55 3.19 11.37
N HIS A 98 -12.28 3.14 10.97
CA HIS A 98 -11.32 2.11 11.33
C HIS A 98 -10.00 2.74 11.75
N THR A 99 -9.37 2.19 12.78
CA THR A 99 -8.12 2.76 13.31
C THR A 99 -6.93 2.43 12.41
N VAL A 100 -5.99 3.37 12.31
CA VAL A 100 -4.77 3.18 11.52
C VAL A 100 -3.54 3.39 12.39
N GLY A 101 -2.68 2.39 12.44
CA GLY A 101 -1.42 2.36 13.20
C GLY A 101 -0.18 2.51 12.31
N LEU A 102 0.95 2.80 12.94
CA LEU A 102 2.27 2.86 12.31
C LEU A 102 3.29 2.11 13.16
N LEU A 103 4.04 1.22 12.52
CA LEU A 103 5.07 0.40 13.15
C LEU A 103 6.37 0.46 12.35
N THR A 104 7.26 1.38 12.73
CA THR A 104 8.63 1.48 12.21
C THR A 104 9.65 1.26 13.32
N GLY A 105 10.93 1.19 12.98
CA GLY A 105 12.00 0.99 13.98
C GLY A 105 12.14 2.12 14.99
N ASP A 106 11.62 3.31 14.67
CA ASP A 106 11.70 4.53 15.48
C ASP A 106 10.35 4.99 16.02
N ARG A 107 9.23 4.58 15.43
CA ARG A 107 7.89 5.03 15.83
C ARG A 107 6.95 3.84 15.94
N LYS A 108 6.24 3.78 17.06
CA LYS A 108 5.14 2.84 17.30
C LYS A 108 3.90 3.65 17.67
N ILE A 109 2.87 3.56 16.83
CA ILE A 109 1.60 4.26 16.99
C ILE A 109 0.52 3.21 16.79
N ASP A 110 -0.30 3.00 17.83
CA ASP A 110 -1.44 2.07 17.82
C ASP A 110 -1.18 0.76 17.06
N THR A 111 -0.28 -0.07 17.58
CA THR A 111 0.12 -1.31 16.92
C THR A 111 -0.97 -2.37 16.89
N ASP A 112 -2.06 -2.15 17.63
CA ASP A 112 -3.24 -3.01 17.65
C ASP A 112 -4.37 -2.47 16.76
N ALA A 113 -4.11 -1.44 15.95
CA ALA A 113 -5.07 -0.86 15.02
C ALA A 113 -5.64 -1.88 14.00
N ASP A 114 -6.78 -1.53 13.40
CA ASP A 114 -7.43 -2.35 12.36
C ASP A 114 -6.53 -2.48 11.12
N VAL A 115 -5.83 -1.39 10.76
CA VAL A 115 -4.81 -1.37 9.71
C VAL A 115 -3.50 -0.88 10.27
N VAL A 116 -2.43 -1.65 10.13
CA VAL A 116 -1.07 -1.23 10.54
C VAL A 116 -0.20 -1.01 9.32
N VAL A 117 0.43 0.17 9.21
CA VAL A 117 1.50 0.39 8.24
C VAL A 117 2.83 0.07 8.89
N ALA A 118 3.65 -0.75 8.25
CA ALA A 118 4.96 -1.12 8.78
C ALA A 118 6.08 -1.01 7.73
N THR A 119 7.32 -0.92 8.19
CA THR A 119 8.47 -1.31 7.35
C THR A 119 8.59 -2.82 7.32
N THR A 120 8.93 -3.42 6.19
CA THR A 120 9.04 -4.88 6.03
C THR A 120 9.94 -5.51 7.09
N GLU A 121 11.07 -4.89 7.42
CA GLU A 121 12.00 -5.36 8.45
C GLU A 121 11.36 -5.47 9.84
N ILE A 122 10.45 -4.55 10.17
CA ILE A 122 9.80 -4.52 11.47
C ILE A 122 8.62 -5.48 11.50
N TYR A 123 7.86 -5.61 10.41
CA TYR A 123 6.84 -6.67 10.28
C TYR A 123 7.46 -8.06 10.49
N ARG A 124 8.57 -8.35 9.80
CA ARG A 124 9.35 -9.59 9.98
C ARG A 124 9.72 -9.82 11.45
N ASN A 125 10.12 -8.77 12.17
CA ASN A 125 10.47 -8.89 13.59
C ASN A 125 9.26 -9.24 14.48
N GLU A 126 8.05 -8.78 14.15
CA GLU A 126 6.83 -9.14 14.88
C GLU A 126 6.42 -10.60 14.61
N LEU A 127 6.66 -11.12 13.41
CA LEU A 127 6.45 -12.54 13.10
C LEU A 127 7.27 -13.46 14.02
N TYR A 128 8.54 -13.12 14.30
CA TYR A 128 9.34 -13.88 15.26
C TYR A 128 8.78 -13.88 16.69
N ARG A 129 8.01 -12.84 17.05
CA ARG A 129 7.39 -12.70 18.37
C ARG A 129 6.01 -13.37 18.43
N SER A 130 5.56 -13.97 17.33
CA SER A 130 4.19 -14.46 17.18
C SER A 130 3.12 -13.38 17.47
N TYR A 131 3.49 -12.11 17.26
CA TYR A 131 2.64 -10.95 17.50
C TYR A 131 2.16 -10.36 16.17
N GLY A 132 0.99 -9.71 16.15
CA GLY A 132 0.45 -9.11 14.94
C GLY A 132 -0.12 -10.14 13.96
N ARG A 133 -1.20 -10.82 14.36
CA ARG A 133 -1.98 -11.66 13.43
C ARG A 133 -2.85 -10.75 12.55
N PHE A 134 -2.51 -10.70 11.28
CA PHE A 134 -3.26 -9.98 10.25
C PHE A 134 -3.90 -10.99 9.31
N ALA A 135 -5.17 -10.82 8.95
CA ALA A 135 -5.81 -11.66 7.95
C ALA A 135 -5.27 -11.36 6.55
N LEU A 136 -4.85 -10.12 6.30
CA LEU A 136 -4.25 -9.68 5.05
C LEU A 136 -2.88 -9.05 5.31
N VAL A 137 -1.89 -9.50 4.56
CA VAL A 137 -0.52 -8.99 4.58
C VAL A 137 -0.18 -8.46 3.20
N VAL A 138 -0.09 -7.14 3.07
CA VAL A 138 0.38 -6.49 1.84
C VAL A 138 1.91 -6.34 1.89
N LEU A 139 2.61 -7.03 1.00
CA LEU A 139 4.05 -6.89 0.79
C LEU A 139 4.28 -5.99 -0.43
N ASP A 140 4.68 -4.74 -0.20
CA ASP A 140 4.99 -3.81 -1.28
C ASP A 140 6.46 -3.94 -1.72
N GLU A 141 6.71 -3.60 -2.99
CA GLU A 141 8.03 -3.66 -3.63
C GLU A 141 8.74 -5.03 -3.49
N VAL A 142 8.01 -6.12 -3.75
CA VAL A 142 8.51 -7.50 -3.58
C VAL A 142 9.71 -7.83 -4.47
N HIS A 143 9.99 -7.04 -5.52
CA HIS A 143 11.21 -7.18 -6.32
C HIS A 143 12.50 -7.08 -5.49
N PHE A 144 12.47 -6.46 -4.30
CA PHE A 144 13.59 -6.48 -3.34
C PHE A 144 13.99 -7.89 -2.88
N ILE A 145 13.17 -8.92 -3.11
CA ILE A 145 13.54 -10.32 -2.85
C ILE A 145 14.81 -10.75 -3.61
N SER A 146 15.10 -10.11 -4.75
CA SER A 146 16.30 -10.38 -5.54
C SER A 146 17.57 -9.67 -5.03
N ASP A 147 17.42 -8.77 -4.04
CA ASP A 147 18.53 -8.04 -3.45
C ASP A 147 19.29 -8.92 -2.45
N SER A 148 20.62 -9.00 -2.56
CA SER A 148 21.43 -9.90 -1.73
C SER A 148 21.50 -9.50 -0.25
N GLN A 149 21.25 -8.23 0.09
CA GLN A 149 21.27 -7.75 1.47
C GLN A 149 19.87 -7.69 2.08
N ARG A 150 18.87 -7.34 1.27
CA ARG A 150 17.49 -7.09 1.72
C ARG A 150 16.56 -8.26 1.45
N GLY A 151 16.83 -9.06 0.43
CA GLY A 151 16.03 -10.22 0.03
C GLY A 151 15.66 -11.17 1.16
N PRO A 152 16.58 -11.52 2.08
CA PRO A 152 16.26 -12.38 3.22
C PRO A 152 15.10 -11.87 4.07
N VAL A 153 14.90 -10.55 4.19
CA VAL A 153 13.78 -9.97 4.94
C VAL A 153 12.44 -10.29 4.28
N TRP A 154 12.36 -10.24 2.94
CA TRP A 154 11.14 -10.60 2.21
C TRP A 154 10.90 -12.11 2.23
N GLU A 155 11.95 -12.91 2.04
CA GLU A 155 11.87 -14.37 2.13
C GLU A 155 11.33 -14.81 3.50
N GLU A 156 11.93 -14.33 4.58
CA GLU A 156 11.49 -14.61 5.95
C GLU A 156 10.07 -14.10 6.22
N SER A 157 9.72 -12.92 5.68
CA SER A 157 8.35 -12.40 5.83
C SER A 157 7.31 -13.31 5.18
N ILE A 158 7.61 -13.87 4.01
CA ILE A 158 6.72 -14.82 3.33
C ILE A 158 6.68 -16.15 4.09
N ILE A 159 7.83 -16.70 4.45
CA ILE A 159 7.96 -18.02 5.12
C ILE A 159 7.29 -18.03 6.50
N PHE A 160 7.43 -16.96 7.28
CA PHE A 160 6.90 -16.89 8.64
C PHE A 160 5.49 -16.31 8.74
N THR A 161 4.92 -15.81 7.63
CA THR A 161 3.53 -15.37 7.63
C THR A 161 2.62 -16.56 7.96
N PRO A 162 1.69 -16.44 8.93
CA PRO A 162 0.79 -17.53 9.29
C PRO A 162 -0.06 -18.01 8.12
N LYS A 163 -0.40 -19.30 8.11
CA LYS A 163 -1.22 -19.91 7.02
C LYS A 163 -2.67 -19.43 6.98
N ASP A 164 -3.14 -18.83 8.07
CA ASP A 164 -4.45 -18.18 8.18
C ASP A 164 -4.43 -16.71 7.71
N SER A 165 -3.28 -16.22 7.24
CA SER A 165 -3.13 -14.93 6.58
C SER A 165 -3.06 -15.10 5.06
N THR A 166 -3.67 -14.17 4.32
CA THR A 166 -3.54 -14.06 2.86
C THR A 166 -2.47 -13.03 2.50
N LEU A 167 -1.54 -13.39 1.62
CA LEU A 167 -0.48 -12.53 1.10
C LEU A 167 -0.92 -11.82 -0.18
N LEU A 168 -0.83 -10.49 -0.18
CA LEU A 168 -0.88 -9.68 -1.40
C LEU A 168 0.50 -9.07 -1.65
N MET A 169 1.20 -9.61 -2.64
CA MET A 169 2.54 -9.17 -3.03
C MET A 169 2.47 -8.24 -4.24
N LEU A 170 3.01 -7.03 -4.12
CA LEU A 170 3.05 -6.03 -5.19
C LEU A 170 4.50 -5.82 -5.66
N SER A 171 4.74 -5.95 -6.96
CA SER A 171 6.03 -5.71 -7.61
C SER A 171 5.89 -4.80 -8.81
#